data_AF-A0A329SFY6-F1
#
_entry.id   AF-A0A329SFY6-F1
#
_cell.length_a   1.000
_cell.length_b   1.000
_cell.length_c   1.000
_cell.angle_alpha   90.00
_cell.angle_beta   90.00
_cell.angle_gamma   90.00
#
_symmetry.space_group_name_H-M   'P 1'
#
loop_
_entity.id
_entity.type
_entity.pdbx_description
1 polymer ?
#
loop_
_entity_poly.entity_id
_entity_poly.type
_entity_poly.pdbx_seq_one_letter_code
_entity_poly.pdbx_strand_id
1 'polypeptide(L)'
;MFDYNEAREKKKSKPARKLIGSYFGEKILIYTPLLKWYLSHGMKITKIYSFIKASAHKTFAPFMEAVSSARRVGDEEKSKDMIAEMMKLVGNSAFGRSGMDMSKHKQVKYESNENKIKSRIEHFMFHGLEELNDSCEITMKKRRLNNKNPIHLSIAIYQLAKLRMLEFYNDCIGFYFDRPDFQYQEMNTDSAYIAFSCKTPFQECVKPELCDHFKQHKYDWFPRDYNTEVAKFDRRTPGLFKDEWSGDAMVSL
;
A
#
# COMPACT_ATOMS: atom_id res chain seq x y z
N MET A 1 17.41 26.13 -0.60
CA MET A 1 16.14 25.44 -0.98
C MET A 1 14.99 26.44 -1.10
N PHE A 2 14.92 27.43 -0.20
CA PHE A 2 14.04 28.60 -0.30
C PHE A 2 14.23 29.36 -1.63
N ASP A 3 15.46 29.77 -1.96
CA ASP A 3 15.76 30.50 -3.22
C ASP A 3 15.51 29.68 -4.50
N TYR A 4 15.62 28.35 -4.41
CA TYR A 4 15.32 27.45 -5.53
C TYR A 4 13.80 27.35 -5.79
N ASN A 5 13.00 27.45 -4.73
CA ASN A 5 11.53 27.45 -4.82
C ASN A 5 10.99 28.83 -5.25
N GLU A 6 11.58 29.95 -4.78
CA GLU A 6 11.26 31.30 -5.27
C GLU A 6 11.53 31.45 -6.77
N ALA A 7 12.63 30.89 -7.28
CA ALA A 7 12.94 30.90 -8.71
C ALA A 7 11.87 30.19 -9.57
N ARG A 8 11.05 29.30 -8.99
CA ARG A 8 9.94 28.60 -9.68
C ARG A 8 8.61 29.33 -9.60
N GLU A 9 8.41 30.32 -8.72
CA GLU A 9 7.13 31.04 -8.59
C GLU A 9 6.70 31.71 -9.91
N LYS A 10 7.64 32.04 -10.79
CA LYS A 10 7.36 32.68 -12.09
C LYS A 10 6.90 31.74 -13.20
N LYS A 11 6.89 30.41 -13.00
CA LYS A 11 6.34 29.44 -13.97
C LYS A 11 5.04 28.87 -13.44
N LYS A 12 3.90 29.42 -13.89
CA LYS A 12 2.57 28.81 -13.69
C LYS A 12 2.66 27.31 -13.99
N SER A 13 2.55 26.48 -12.95
CA SER A 13 2.52 25.03 -13.13
C SER A 13 1.38 24.68 -14.09
N LYS A 14 1.65 23.80 -15.07
CA LYS A 14 0.59 23.35 -15.99
C LYS A 14 -0.54 22.74 -15.16
N PRO A 15 -1.81 22.98 -15.51
CA PRO A 15 -2.93 22.31 -14.86
C PRO A 15 -2.70 20.80 -14.92
N ALA A 16 -2.61 20.16 -13.76
CA ALA A 16 -2.42 18.73 -13.63
C ALA A 16 -3.49 18.19 -12.70
N ARG A 17 -4.09 17.06 -13.07
CA ARG A 17 -4.95 16.31 -12.15
C ARG A 17 -4.08 15.78 -11.03
N LYS A 18 -4.32 16.26 -9.82
CA LYS A 18 -3.70 15.74 -8.60
C LYS A 18 -4.68 14.80 -7.91
N LEU A 19 -4.15 13.72 -7.34
CA LEU A 19 -4.89 12.94 -6.36
C LEU A 19 -4.97 13.80 -5.10
N ILE A 20 -6.18 13.96 -4.59
CA ILE A 20 -6.44 14.66 -3.33
C ILE A 20 -7.08 13.68 -2.36
N GLY A 21 -6.82 13.83 -1.07
CA GLY A 21 -7.63 13.21 -0.03
C GLY A 21 -9.03 13.82 -0.11
N SER A 22 -10.01 13.03 -0.54
CA SER A 22 -11.40 13.47 -0.71
C SER A 22 -12.32 12.46 -0.04
N TYR A 23 -13.31 12.98 0.71
CA TYR A 23 -14.42 12.20 1.26
C TYR A 23 -15.49 11.88 0.21
N PHE A 24 -15.31 12.35 -1.02
CA PHE A 24 -16.18 12.10 -2.16
C PHE A 24 -15.55 11.12 -3.14
N GLY A 25 -16.37 10.21 -3.65
CA GLY A 25 -16.00 9.23 -4.66
C GLY A 25 -17.20 8.81 -5.51
N GLU A 26 -17.02 8.77 -6.83
CA GLU A 26 -18.06 8.32 -7.77
C GLU A 26 -17.64 6.99 -8.42
N LYS A 27 -18.57 6.04 -8.52
CA LYS A 27 -18.38 4.74 -9.20
C LYS A 27 -17.13 3.97 -8.70
N ILE A 28 -16.91 4.00 -7.40
CA ILE A 28 -15.83 3.25 -6.76
C ILE A 28 -16.28 1.79 -6.54
N LEU A 29 -15.43 0.84 -6.94
CA LEU A 29 -15.58 -0.55 -6.52
C LEU A 29 -15.07 -0.68 -5.08
N ILE A 30 -15.94 -1.01 -4.13
CA ILE A 30 -15.59 -1.16 -2.71
C ILE A 30 -15.81 -2.61 -2.29
N TYR A 31 -14.83 -3.19 -1.61
CA TYR A 31 -14.87 -4.54 -1.07
C TYR A 31 -15.76 -4.58 0.17
N THR A 32 -16.53 -5.66 0.32
CA THR A 32 -17.57 -5.78 1.36
C THR A 32 -17.09 -5.48 2.78
N PRO A 33 -15.91 -5.94 3.25
CA PRO A 33 -15.44 -5.62 4.61
C PRO A 33 -15.24 -4.12 4.82
N LEU A 34 -14.56 -3.45 3.90
CA LEU A 34 -14.34 -2.00 3.98
C LEU A 34 -15.66 -1.23 3.89
N LEU A 35 -16.58 -1.66 3.02
CA LEU A 35 -17.90 -1.04 2.92
C LEU A 35 -18.69 -1.17 4.24
N LYS A 36 -18.70 -2.35 4.86
CA LYS A 36 -19.36 -2.58 6.15
C LYS A 36 -18.80 -1.66 7.24
N TRP A 37 -17.47 -1.54 7.30
CA TRP A 37 -16.80 -0.64 8.24
C TRP A 37 -17.16 0.82 7.97
N TYR A 38 -17.19 1.26 6.71
CA TYR A 38 -17.63 2.62 6.37
C TYR A 38 -19.08 2.91 6.80
N LEU A 39 -19.98 1.94 6.60
CA LEU A 39 -21.38 2.07 7.03
C LEU A 39 -21.51 2.16 8.54
N SER A 40 -20.74 1.37 9.31
CA SER A 40 -20.75 1.46 10.79
C SER A 40 -20.19 2.79 11.30
N HIS A 41 -19.33 3.45 10.52
CA HIS A 41 -18.78 4.78 10.80
C HIS A 41 -19.59 5.93 10.18
N GLY A 42 -20.84 5.67 9.78
CA GLY A 42 -21.80 6.71 9.38
C GLY A 42 -21.74 7.14 7.91
N MET A 43 -20.90 6.51 7.07
CA MET A 43 -20.96 6.75 5.63
C MET A 43 -22.29 6.25 5.06
N LYS A 44 -22.85 7.01 4.12
CA LYS A 44 -24.14 6.68 3.49
C LYS A 44 -23.94 6.31 2.03
N ILE A 45 -24.54 5.20 1.61
CA ILE A 45 -24.60 4.83 0.20
C ILE A 45 -25.69 5.66 -0.46
N THR A 46 -25.31 6.48 -1.43
CA THR A 46 -26.25 7.30 -2.22
C THR A 46 -26.73 6.60 -3.48
N LYS A 47 -25.88 5.74 -4.08
CA LYS A 47 -26.18 5.02 -5.32
C LYS A 47 -25.39 3.73 -5.43
N ILE A 48 -26.06 2.68 -5.88
CA ILE A 48 -25.46 1.38 -6.19
C ILE A 48 -25.56 1.13 -7.69
N TYR A 49 -24.46 0.68 -8.30
CA TYR A 49 -24.38 0.46 -9.75
C TYR A 49 -24.33 -1.01 -10.13
N SER A 50 -23.64 -1.85 -9.33
CA SER A 50 -23.46 -3.27 -9.61
C SER A 50 -23.01 -4.00 -8.35
N PHE A 51 -23.18 -5.32 -8.34
CA PHE A 51 -22.68 -6.22 -7.33
C PHE A 51 -21.82 -7.30 -7.97
N ILE A 52 -20.68 -7.61 -7.37
CA ILE A 52 -19.82 -8.72 -7.77
C ILE A 52 -19.83 -9.72 -6.62
N LYS A 53 -20.46 -10.88 -6.83
CA LYS A 53 -20.41 -11.96 -5.85
C LYS A 53 -19.01 -12.55 -5.83
N ALA A 54 -18.41 -12.60 -4.65
CA ALA A 54 -17.12 -13.24 -4.42
C ALA A 54 -17.20 -14.15 -3.19
N SER A 55 -16.46 -15.24 -3.21
CA SER A 55 -16.31 -16.16 -2.07
C SER A 55 -14.93 -15.96 -1.46
N ALA A 56 -14.86 -15.86 -0.14
CA ALA A 56 -13.59 -15.72 0.57
C ALA A 56 -12.87 -17.08 0.61
N HIS A 57 -11.60 -17.08 0.22
CA HIS A 57 -10.72 -18.25 0.26
C HIS A 57 -9.33 -17.86 0.73
N LYS A 58 -8.62 -18.79 1.36
CA LYS A 58 -7.24 -18.62 1.84
C LYS A 58 -6.20 -19.29 0.93
N THR A 59 -6.44 -19.31 -0.38
CA THR A 59 -5.59 -20.02 -1.36
C THR A 59 -4.14 -19.53 -1.38
N PHE A 60 -3.89 -18.28 -0.99
CA PHE A 60 -2.54 -17.70 -0.90
C PHE A 60 -1.90 -17.81 0.49
N ALA A 61 -2.55 -18.45 1.47
CA ALA A 61 -1.99 -18.58 2.82
C ALA A 61 -0.61 -19.27 2.83
N PRO A 62 -0.38 -20.41 2.14
CA PRO A 62 0.94 -21.03 2.11
C PRO A 62 2.03 -20.12 1.52
N PHE A 63 1.68 -19.32 0.51
CA PHE A 63 2.58 -18.35 -0.09
C PHE A 63 2.98 -17.24 0.90
N MET A 64 2.00 -16.65 1.58
CA MET A 64 2.26 -15.59 2.57
C MET A 64 2.95 -16.11 3.83
N GLU A 65 2.66 -17.34 4.24
CA GLU A 65 3.38 -18.02 5.32
C GLU A 65 4.84 -18.26 4.95
N ALA A 66 5.15 -18.67 3.72
CA ALA A 66 6.53 -18.83 3.26
C ALA A 66 7.30 -17.49 3.29
N VAL A 67 6.68 -16.39 2.85
CA VAL A 67 7.28 -15.04 2.93
C VAL A 67 7.54 -14.65 4.39
N SER A 68 6.55 -14.83 5.27
CA SER A 68 6.66 -14.44 6.68
C SER A 68 7.69 -15.29 7.43
N SER A 69 7.74 -16.60 7.15
CA SER A 69 8.70 -17.52 7.74
C SER A 69 10.14 -17.23 7.30
N ALA A 70 10.37 -16.97 6.02
CA ALA A 70 11.69 -16.54 5.53
C ALA A 70 12.13 -15.23 6.20
N ARG A 71 11.18 -14.31 6.43
CA ARG A 71 11.42 -13.04 7.12
C ARG A 71 11.79 -13.21 8.60
N ARG A 72 11.15 -14.13 9.30
CA ARG A 72 11.48 -14.47 10.70
C ARG A 72 12.89 -15.06 10.78
N VAL A 73 13.20 -16.01 9.90
CA VAL A 73 14.52 -16.64 9.85
C VAL A 73 15.63 -15.63 9.53
N GLY A 74 15.39 -14.69 8.61
CA GLY A 74 16.37 -13.62 8.31
C GLY A 74 16.62 -12.65 9.46
N ASP A 75 15.63 -12.43 10.34
CA ASP A 75 15.81 -11.60 11.54
C ASP A 75 16.65 -12.32 12.63
N GLU A 76 16.67 -13.66 12.63
CA GLU A 76 17.45 -14.48 13.57
C GLU A 76 18.87 -14.76 13.06
N GLU A 77 19.01 -15.01 11.76
CA GLU A 77 20.25 -15.41 11.12
C GLU A 77 20.68 -14.37 10.07
N LYS A 78 21.69 -13.56 10.41
CA LYS A 78 22.22 -12.52 9.50
C LYS A 78 22.67 -13.05 8.13
N SER A 79 23.10 -14.31 8.05
CA SER A 79 23.47 -14.98 6.79
C SER A 79 22.30 -15.16 5.83
N LYS A 80 21.06 -15.15 6.33
CA LYS A 80 19.82 -15.34 5.55
C LYS A 80 19.09 -14.02 5.26
N ASP A 81 19.66 -12.88 5.65
CA ASP A 81 19.05 -11.55 5.43
C ASP A 81 18.76 -11.29 3.93
N MET A 82 19.69 -11.67 3.05
CA MET A 82 19.49 -11.58 1.60
C MET A 82 18.25 -12.37 1.14
N ILE A 83 18.05 -13.59 1.64
CA ILE A 83 16.90 -14.43 1.30
C ILE A 83 15.62 -13.79 1.82
N ALA A 84 15.65 -13.22 3.04
CA ALA A 84 14.50 -12.54 3.63
C ALA A 84 14.10 -11.28 2.86
N GLU A 85 15.05 -10.49 2.36
CA GLU A 85 14.78 -9.35 1.47
C GLU A 85 14.26 -9.79 0.09
N MET A 86 14.81 -10.86 -0.49
CA MET A 86 14.29 -11.43 -1.73
C MET A 86 12.84 -11.91 -1.57
N MET A 87 12.53 -12.61 -0.48
CA MET A 87 11.17 -13.09 -0.21
C MET A 87 10.19 -11.94 0.05
N LYS A 88 10.63 -10.86 0.71
CA LYS A 88 9.85 -9.62 0.84
C LYS A 88 9.52 -9.04 -0.54
N LEU A 89 10.51 -8.95 -1.43
CA LEU A 89 10.30 -8.47 -2.79
C LEU A 89 9.34 -9.37 -3.57
N VAL A 90 9.45 -10.70 -3.45
CA VAL A 90 8.52 -11.66 -4.06
C VAL A 90 7.09 -11.42 -3.56
N GLY A 91 6.89 -11.27 -2.25
CA GLY A 91 5.58 -10.97 -1.67
C GLY A 91 4.98 -9.67 -2.22
N ASN A 92 5.74 -8.57 -2.20
CA ASN A 92 5.27 -7.27 -2.66
C ASN A 92 5.06 -7.22 -4.19
N SER A 93 5.91 -7.89 -4.96
CA SER A 93 5.81 -7.92 -6.44
C SER A 93 4.67 -8.79 -6.95
N ALA A 94 4.30 -9.86 -6.24
CA ALA A 94 3.12 -10.68 -6.59
C ALA A 94 1.85 -9.83 -6.61
N PHE A 95 1.71 -8.95 -5.62
CA PHE A 95 0.66 -7.96 -5.58
C PHE A 95 0.75 -6.96 -6.74
N GLY A 96 1.90 -6.32 -6.95
CA GLY A 96 2.10 -5.37 -8.05
C GLY A 96 1.82 -5.98 -9.42
N ARG A 97 2.13 -7.27 -9.59
CA ARG A 97 1.82 -8.03 -10.80
C ARG A 97 0.32 -8.23 -10.99
N SER A 98 -0.43 -8.49 -9.93
CA SER A 98 -1.89 -8.65 -10.00
C SER A 98 -2.62 -7.39 -10.46
N GLY A 99 -2.13 -6.20 -10.08
CA GLY A 99 -2.69 -4.90 -10.45
C GLY A 99 -2.06 -4.24 -11.68
N MET A 100 -1.18 -4.94 -12.40
CA MET A 100 -0.40 -4.36 -13.49
C MET A 100 -1.28 -3.89 -14.66
N ASP A 101 -1.13 -2.62 -15.02
CA ASP A 101 -1.84 -1.97 -16.11
C ASP A 101 -1.28 -2.38 -17.48
N MET A 102 -1.88 -3.42 -18.04
CA MET A 102 -1.53 -3.96 -19.34
C MET A 102 -1.75 -2.96 -20.50
N SER A 103 -2.55 -1.90 -20.31
CA SER A 103 -2.80 -0.90 -21.36
C SER A 103 -1.58 -0.03 -21.66
N LYS A 104 -0.68 0.13 -20.68
CA LYS A 104 0.57 0.87 -20.82
C LYS A 104 1.68 0.07 -21.48
N HIS A 105 1.49 -1.24 -21.66
CA HIS A 105 2.51 -2.09 -22.25
C HIS A 105 2.64 -1.82 -23.75
N LYS A 106 3.87 -1.57 -24.17
CA LYS A 106 4.23 -1.32 -25.56
C LYS A 106 4.93 -2.55 -26.14
N GLN A 107 5.10 -2.57 -27.46
CA GLN A 107 5.93 -3.53 -28.16
C GLN A 107 7.09 -2.76 -28.78
N VAL A 108 8.31 -3.18 -28.45
CA VAL A 108 9.52 -2.66 -29.05
C VAL A 108 9.91 -3.54 -30.22
N LYS A 109 10.34 -2.92 -31.32
CA LYS A 109 10.89 -3.58 -32.50
C LYS A 109 12.14 -2.84 -32.96
N TYR A 110 13.15 -3.58 -33.38
CA TYR A 110 14.35 -3.01 -33.99
C TYR A 110 14.28 -3.18 -35.50
N GLU A 111 14.60 -2.13 -36.24
CA GLU A 111 14.59 -2.14 -37.71
C GLU A 111 15.69 -1.25 -38.27
N SER A 112 16.43 -1.75 -39.25
CA SER A 112 17.50 -1.00 -39.93
C SER A 112 17.13 -0.60 -41.36
N ASN A 113 16.07 -1.19 -41.92
CA ASN A 113 15.64 -0.88 -43.28
C ASN A 113 14.75 0.38 -43.30
N GLU A 114 15.20 1.42 -43.99
CA GLU A 114 14.49 2.71 -44.08
C GLU A 114 13.02 2.59 -44.51
N ASN A 115 12.71 1.74 -45.50
CA ASN A 115 11.34 1.59 -45.99
C ASN A 115 10.43 0.98 -44.92
N LYS A 116 10.95 0.00 -44.17
CA LYS A 116 10.22 -0.59 -43.04
C LYS A 116 10.09 0.39 -41.88
N ILE A 117 11.11 1.22 -41.62
CA ILE A 117 11.03 2.28 -40.60
C ILE A 117 9.90 3.25 -40.95
N LYS A 118 9.88 3.81 -42.17
CA LYS A 118 8.81 4.71 -42.65
C LYS A 118 7.42 4.08 -42.51
N SER A 119 7.25 2.85 -42.99
CA SER A 119 5.99 2.10 -42.87
C SER A 119 5.53 1.91 -41.41
N ARG A 120 6.48 1.74 -40.47
CA ARG A 120 6.17 1.58 -39.05
C ARG A 120 5.79 2.90 -38.38
N ILE A 121 6.40 4.02 -38.77
CA ILE A 121 6.07 5.37 -38.28
C ILE A 121 4.65 5.75 -38.70
N GLU A 122 4.29 5.47 -39.95
CA GLU A 122 2.96 5.77 -40.51
C GLU A 122 1.85 4.90 -39.90
N HIS A 123 2.18 3.76 -39.30
CA HIS A 123 1.20 2.86 -38.74
C HIS A 123 0.51 3.50 -37.53
N PHE A 124 -0.83 3.42 -37.46
CA PHE A 124 -1.67 4.02 -36.40
C PHE A 124 -1.37 3.57 -34.94
N MET A 125 -0.46 2.60 -34.77
CA MET A 125 -0.02 2.09 -33.47
C MET A 125 1.35 2.61 -33.08
N PHE A 126 2.00 3.40 -33.94
CA PHE A 126 3.25 4.05 -33.65
C PHE A 126 3.14 4.90 -32.37
N HIS A 127 4.19 4.86 -31.56
CA HIS A 127 4.25 5.61 -30.32
C HIS A 127 5.52 6.44 -30.19
N GLY A 128 6.66 5.89 -30.61
CA GLY A 128 7.94 6.58 -30.55
C GLY A 128 9.00 5.84 -31.35
N LEU A 129 10.07 6.56 -31.67
CA LEU A 129 11.24 6.06 -32.35
C LEU A 129 12.47 6.64 -31.64
N GLU A 130 13.48 5.81 -31.45
CA GLU A 130 14.80 6.20 -30.96
C GLU A 130 15.84 5.70 -31.96
N GLU A 131 16.65 6.61 -32.47
CA GLU A 131 17.72 6.27 -33.41
C GLU A 131 18.88 5.63 -32.63
N LEU A 132 19.35 4.49 -33.13
CA LEU A 132 20.56 3.82 -32.71
C LEU A 132 21.55 3.88 -33.87
N ASN A 133 22.83 3.57 -33.63
CA ASN A 133 23.88 3.70 -34.63
C ASN A 133 23.51 3.09 -36.01
N ASP A 134 23.13 1.82 -36.03
CA ASP A 134 22.84 1.08 -37.28
C ASP A 134 21.36 0.64 -37.39
N SER A 135 20.49 1.13 -36.51
CA SER A 135 19.08 0.73 -36.48
C SER A 135 18.20 1.76 -35.77
N CYS A 136 16.89 1.60 -35.87
CA CYS A 136 15.94 2.36 -35.06
C CYS A 136 15.23 1.42 -34.09
N GLU A 137 15.14 1.83 -32.83
CA GLU A 137 14.20 1.26 -31.88
C GLU A 137 12.83 1.90 -32.08
N ILE A 138 11.85 1.10 -32.53
CA ILE A 138 10.49 1.56 -32.78
C ILE A 138 9.57 1.02 -31.70
N THR A 139 8.98 1.95 -30.94
CA THR A 139 7.98 1.65 -29.91
C THR A 139 6.57 1.74 -30.50
N MET A 140 5.81 0.66 -30.37
CA MET A 140 4.44 0.53 -30.84
C MET A 140 3.48 0.28 -29.65
N LYS A 141 2.27 0.83 -29.71
CA LYS A 141 1.14 0.41 -28.86
C LYS A 141 0.75 -1.04 -29.20
N LYS A 142 -0.04 -1.70 -28.34
CA LYS A 142 -0.61 -3.03 -28.62
C LYS A 142 -2.04 -2.90 -29.13
N ARG A 143 -2.38 -3.63 -30.21
CA ARG A 143 -3.73 -3.61 -30.82
C ARG A 143 -4.75 -4.34 -29.97
N ARG A 144 -4.33 -5.47 -29.40
CA ARG A 144 -5.14 -6.32 -28.53
C ARG A 144 -4.40 -6.45 -27.20
N LEU A 145 -5.12 -6.19 -26.12
CA LEU A 145 -4.63 -6.35 -24.77
C LEU A 145 -5.18 -7.66 -24.21
N ASN A 146 -4.30 -8.55 -23.78
CA ASN A 146 -4.70 -9.75 -23.07
C ASN A 146 -4.49 -9.51 -21.57
N ASN A 147 -5.59 -9.25 -20.85
CA ASN A 147 -5.53 -9.01 -19.42
C ASN A 147 -5.68 -10.34 -18.67
N LYS A 148 -4.55 -10.99 -18.39
CA LYS A 148 -4.49 -12.24 -17.61
C LYS A 148 -4.29 -12.00 -16.11
N ASN A 149 -4.10 -10.75 -15.69
CA ASN A 149 -3.79 -10.44 -14.31
C ASN A 149 -5.08 -10.43 -13.47
N PRO A 150 -5.07 -11.03 -12.27
CA PRO A 150 -6.22 -11.03 -11.38
C PRO A 150 -6.35 -9.67 -10.66
N ILE A 151 -6.75 -8.62 -11.40
CA ILE A 151 -6.80 -7.23 -10.90
C ILE A 151 -7.65 -7.07 -9.64
N HIS A 152 -8.69 -7.87 -9.49
CA HIS A 152 -9.54 -7.90 -8.29
C HIS A 152 -8.75 -8.20 -7.00
N LEU A 153 -7.67 -8.99 -7.07
CA LEU A 153 -6.79 -9.23 -5.93
C LEU A 153 -6.09 -7.95 -5.48
N SER A 154 -5.54 -7.17 -6.42
CA SER A 154 -4.88 -5.90 -6.08
C SER A 154 -5.85 -4.92 -5.41
N ILE A 155 -7.09 -4.86 -5.90
CA ILE A 155 -8.14 -4.01 -5.35
C ILE A 155 -8.48 -4.46 -3.92
N ALA A 156 -8.67 -5.76 -3.71
CA ALA A 156 -8.98 -6.31 -2.39
C ALA A 156 -7.82 -6.08 -1.41
N ILE A 157 -6.57 -6.37 -1.79
CA ILE A 157 -5.39 -6.20 -0.93
C ILE A 157 -5.25 -4.75 -0.49
N TYR A 158 -5.32 -3.78 -1.40
CA TYR A 158 -5.25 -2.35 -1.03
C TYR A 158 -6.37 -1.92 -0.09
N GLN A 159 -7.60 -2.38 -0.34
CA GLN A 159 -8.74 -1.99 0.48
C GLN A 159 -8.72 -2.64 1.86
N LEU A 160 -8.27 -3.88 1.97
CA LEU A 160 -8.12 -4.56 3.26
C LEU A 160 -6.93 -4.03 4.07
N ALA A 161 -5.82 -3.67 3.42
CA ALA A 161 -4.72 -2.98 4.07
C ALA A 161 -5.17 -1.60 4.60
N LYS A 162 -5.90 -0.83 3.79
CA LYS A 162 -6.52 0.43 4.22
C LYS A 162 -7.49 0.22 5.39
N LEU A 163 -8.35 -0.80 5.31
CA LEU A 163 -9.27 -1.14 6.38
C LEU A 163 -8.50 -1.37 7.69
N ARG A 164 -7.42 -2.14 7.65
CA ARG A 164 -6.62 -2.43 8.85
C ARG A 164 -6.00 -1.17 9.47
N MET A 165 -5.55 -0.21 8.65
CA MET A 165 -5.05 1.09 9.15
C MET A 165 -6.18 1.94 9.77
N LEU A 166 -7.37 1.92 9.16
CA LEU A 166 -8.55 2.63 9.68
C LEU A 166 -9.04 2.01 11.00
N GLU A 167 -9.07 0.69 11.08
CA GLU A 167 -9.38 -0.06 12.29
C GLU A 167 -8.38 0.26 13.40
N PHE A 168 -7.07 0.31 13.08
CA PHE A 168 -6.07 0.71 14.07
C PHE A 168 -6.31 2.12 14.60
N TYR A 169 -6.62 3.08 13.73
CA TYR A 169 -6.89 4.44 14.17
C TYR A 169 -8.17 4.56 15.00
N ASN A 170 -9.30 4.00 14.55
CA ASN A 170 -10.60 4.21 15.19
C ASN A 170 -10.86 3.20 16.31
N ASP A 171 -10.60 1.91 16.04
CA ASP A 171 -11.01 0.78 16.88
C ASP A 171 -9.90 0.39 17.87
N CYS A 172 -8.68 0.91 17.73
CA CYS A 172 -7.62 0.81 18.73
C CYS A 172 -7.30 2.19 19.34
N ILE A 173 -6.69 3.11 18.60
CA ILE A 173 -6.21 4.38 19.16
C ILE A 173 -7.39 5.25 19.65
N GLY A 174 -8.40 5.49 18.82
CA GLY A 174 -9.58 6.29 19.19
C GLY A 174 -10.45 5.65 20.27
N PHE A 175 -10.46 4.31 20.33
CA PHE A 175 -11.19 3.56 21.35
C PHE A 175 -10.51 3.69 22.72
N TYR A 176 -9.22 3.40 22.81
CA TYR A 176 -8.49 3.31 24.09
C TYR A 176 -7.96 4.63 24.63
N PHE A 177 -7.80 5.67 23.82
CA PHE A 177 -7.18 6.93 24.22
C PHE A 177 -8.16 8.10 24.09
N ASP A 178 -8.06 9.07 24.98
CA ASP A 178 -8.81 10.32 24.85
C ASP A 178 -8.20 11.22 23.78
N ARG A 179 -9.04 11.98 23.08
CA ARG A 179 -8.59 12.82 21.95
C ARG A 179 -7.45 13.80 22.31
N PRO A 180 -7.41 14.43 23.51
CA PRO A 180 -6.29 15.28 23.91
C PRO A 180 -4.96 14.53 24.10
N ASP A 181 -4.99 13.21 24.31
CA ASP A 181 -3.80 12.42 24.63
C ASP A 181 -3.06 11.90 23.40
N PHE A 182 -3.57 12.14 22.20
CA PHE A 182 -2.87 11.78 20.99
C PHE A 182 -3.13 12.71 19.82
N GLN A 183 -2.12 12.87 18.96
CA GLN A 183 -2.23 13.54 17.67
C GLN A 183 -1.67 12.66 16.57
N TYR A 184 -2.53 12.32 15.61
CA TYR A 184 -2.12 11.64 14.39
C TYR A 184 -1.44 12.64 13.46
N GLN A 185 -0.17 12.40 13.14
CA GLN A 185 0.66 13.33 12.37
C GLN A 185 0.66 12.98 10.89
N GLU A 186 0.98 11.73 10.56
CA GLU A 186 1.10 11.27 9.18
C GLU A 186 0.78 9.77 9.08
N MET A 187 0.31 9.36 7.91
CA MET A 187 0.23 7.95 7.52
C MET A 187 0.91 7.77 6.16
N ASN A 188 1.80 6.80 6.07
CA ASN A 188 2.36 6.40 4.78
C ASN A 188 2.17 4.90 4.56
N THR A 189 1.15 4.55 3.78
CA THR A 189 0.80 3.16 3.41
C THR A 189 0.48 2.27 4.60
N ASP A 190 1.49 1.71 5.27
CA ASP A 190 1.43 0.79 6.39
C ASP A 190 2.15 1.30 7.65
N SER A 191 2.63 2.54 7.64
CA SER A 191 3.15 3.24 8.82
C SER A 191 2.19 4.35 9.31
N ALA A 192 2.16 4.53 10.63
CA ALA A 192 1.37 5.54 11.32
C ALA A 192 2.28 6.31 12.30
N TYR A 193 2.31 7.63 12.18
CA TYR A 193 3.07 8.51 13.06
C TYR A 193 2.11 9.20 14.02
N ILE A 194 2.21 8.86 15.30
CA ILE A 194 1.27 9.31 16.33
C ILE A 194 2.09 9.88 17.49
N ALA A 195 1.81 11.13 17.84
CA ALA A 195 2.33 11.75 19.05
C ALA A 195 1.36 11.48 20.20
N PHE A 196 1.89 11.17 21.38
CA PHE A 196 1.11 10.96 22.60
C PHE A 196 1.47 12.01 23.65
N SER A 197 0.55 12.28 24.60
CA SER A 197 0.76 13.22 25.71
C SER A 197 1.73 12.69 26.78
N CYS A 198 1.93 11.38 26.85
CA CYS A 198 2.82 10.71 27.81
C CYS A 198 3.86 9.81 27.12
N LYS A 199 4.94 9.47 27.84
CA LYS A 199 6.06 8.66 27.32
C LYS A 199 5.70 7.18 27.12
N THR A 200 4.74 6.68 27.89
CA THR A 200 4.33 5.26 27.96
C THR A 200 2.82 5.16 27.73
N PRO A 201 2.31 5.55 26.54
CA PRO A 201 0.88 5.71 26.28
C PRO A 201 0.05 4.48 26.61
N PHE A 202 0.50 3.29 26.18
CA PHE A 202 -0.22 2.04 26.40
C PHE A 202 -0.21 1.54 27.86
N GLN A 203 0.42 2.27 28.79
CA GLN A 203 0.41 1.99 30.22
C GLN A 203 -0.28 3.11 31.02
N GLU A 204 -0.03 4.38 30.65
CA GLU A 204 -0.45 5.54 31.44
C GLU A 204 -1.63 6.30 30.85
N CYS A 205 -1.80 6.30 29.53
CA CYS A 205 -2.79 7.12 28.81
C CYS A 205 -3.99 6.32 28.29
N VAL A 206 -4.08 5.02 28.60
CA VAL A 206 -5.29 4.22 28.30
C VAL A 206 -6.41 4.67 29.24
N LYS A 207 -7.61 4.89 28.70
CA LYS A 207 -8.80 5.24 29.48
C LYS A 207 -8.99 4.29 30.67
N PRO A 208 -9.12 4.79 31.91
CA PRO A 208 -9.14 3.96 33.11
C PRO A 208 -10.17 2.81 33.06
N GLU A 209 -11.36 3.07 32.53
CA GLU A 209 -12.45 2.11 32.39
C GLU A 209 -12.21 1.03 31.32
N LEU A 210 -11.25 1.23 30.42
CA LEU A 210 -10.89 0.29 29.36
C LEU A 210 -9.59 -0.48 29.64
N CYS A 211 -8.91 -0.22 30.75
CA CYS A 211 -7.63 -0.87 31.09
C CYS A 211 -7.72 -2.40 31.08
N ASP A 212 -8.77 -2.99 31.66
CA ASP A 212 -8.92 -4.45 31.69
C ASP A 212 -9.30 -5.03 30.31
N HIS A 213 -10.14 -4.30 29.56
CA HIS A 213 -10.44 -4.65 28.17
C HIS A 213 -9.17 -4.60 27.30
N PHE A 214 -8.34 -3.56 27.45
CA PHE A 214 -7.08 -3.41 26.74
C PHE A 214 -6.13 -4.57 27.05
N LYS A 215 -5.98 -4.97 28.32
CA LYS A 215 -5.13 -6.11 28.69
C LYS A 215 -5.59 -7.42 28.03
N GLN A 216 -6.90 -7.64 27.92
CA GLN A 216 -7.46 -8.84 27.29
C GLN A 216 -7.31 -8.84 25.76
N HIS A 217 -7.39 -7.67 25.13
CA HIS A 217 -7.42 -7.50 23.67
C HIS A 217 -6.15 -6.90 23.05
N LYS A 218 -5.11 -6.62 23.85
CA LYS A 218 -3.84 -6.03 23.39
C LYS A 218 -3.26 -6.79 22.19
N TYR A 219 -3.29 -8.11 22.24
CA TYR A 219 -2.68 -8.98 21.23
C TYR A 219 -3.49 -9.13 19.94
N ASP A 220 -4.69 -8.55 19.88
CA ASP A 220 -5.43 -8.39 18.62
C ASP A 220 -4.81 -7.30 17.73
N TRP A 221 -3.99 -6.42 18.34
CA TRP A 221 -3.36 -5.27 17.69
C TRP A 221 -1.84 -5.36 17.66
N PHE A 222 -1.23 -5.84 18.74
CA PHE A 222 0.22 -5.80 18.94
C PHE A 222 0.83 -7.21 19.07
N PRO A 223 2.12 -7.38 18.73
CA PRO A 223 2.86 -8.61 19.02
C PRO A 223 2.75 -9.04 20.48
N ARG A 224 2.61 -10.34 20.72
CA ARG A 224 2.68 -10.90 22.07
C ARG A 224 4.05 -10.69 22.68
N ASP A 225 4.10 -10.20 23.92
CA ASP A 225 5.34 -9.81 24.59
C ASP A 225 5.61 -10.54 25.91
N TYR A 226 4.82 -11.59 26.23
CA TYR A 226 5.03 -12.41 27.43
C TYR A 226 6.26 -13.33 27.34
N ASN A 227 6.81 -13.58 26.15
CA ASN A 227 8.09 -14.25 25.99
C ASN A 227 8.81 -13.82 24.70
N THR A 228 10.14 -14.00 24.66
CA THR A 228 11.00 -13.56 23.57
C THR A 228 10.73 -14.30 22.25
N GLU A 229 10.44 -15.59 22.29
CA GLU A 229 10.24 -16.43 21.09
C GLU A 229 8.96 -16.05 20.34
N VAL A 230 7.86 -15.88 21.08
CA VAL A 230 6.58 -15.46 20.53
C VAL A 230 6.65 -14.01 20.06
N ALA A 231 7.34 -13.12 20.80
CA ALA A 231 7.55 -11.74 20.37
C ALA A 231 8.30 -11.66 19.02
N LYS A 232 9.35 -12.46 18.85
CA LYS A 232 10.08 -12.57 17.57
C LYS A 232 9.19 -13.07 16.45
N PHE A 233 8.38 -14.11 16.71
CA PHE A 233 7.46 -14.66 15.72
C PHE A 233 6.40 -13.63 15.29
N ASP A 234 5.77 -12.96 16.26
CA ASP A 234 4.68 -12.02 16.04
C ASP A 234 5.13 -10.69 15.44
N ARG A 235 6.41 -10.31 15.62
CA ARG A 235 7.00 -9.13 14.97
C ARG A 235 6.88 -9.19 13.43
N ARG A 236 6.72 -10.38 12.85
CA ARG A 236 6.51 -10.64 11.42
C ARG A 236 5.14 -11.24 11.11
N THR A 237 4.22 -11.29 12.06
CA THR A 237 2.84 -11.72 11.82
C THR A 237 2.07 -10.59 11.13
N PRO A 238 1.52 -10.82 9.91
CA PRO A 238 0.79 -9.77 9.19
C PRO A 238 -0.43 -9.26 9.95
N GLY A 239 -0.64 -7.94 9.93
CA GLY A 239 -1.80 -7.29 10.55
C GLY A 239 -1.59 -6.83 11.99
N LEU A 240 -0.45 -7.17 12.62
CA LEU A 240 -0.06 -6.61 13.90
C LEU A 240 0.76 -5.33 13.71
N PHE A 241 0.56 -4.38 14.62
CA PHE A 241 1.27 -3.11 14.70
C PHE A 241 2.41 -3.21 15.70
N LYS A 242 3.54 -2.59 15.40
CA LYS A 242 4.71 -2.59 16.27
C LYS A 242 5.34 -1.21 16.26
N ASP A 243 5.97 -0.86 17.36
CA ASP A 243 6.83 0.31 17.37
C ASP A 243 8.08 0.04 16.52
N GLU A 244 8.26 0.86 15.48
CA GLU A 244 9.47 0.87 14.65
C GLU A 244 10.48 1.91 15.13
N TRP A 245 10.00 3.05 15.63
CA TRP A 245 10.81 4.16 16.12
C TRP A 245 10.00 5.09 17.01
N SER A 246 10.60 5.50 18.13
CA SER A 246 10.04 6.47 19.08
C SER A 246 11.01 7.63 19.29
N GLY A 247 10.47 8.84 19.44
CA GLY A 247 11.22 10.05 19.75
C GLY A 247 10.31 11.25 20.00
N ASP A 248 10.91 12.41 20.26
CA ASP A 248 10.18 13.58 20.78
C ASP A 248 9.68 14.54 19.69
N ALA A 249 10.08 14.33 18.43
CA ALA A 249 9.69 15.18 17.31
C ALA A 249 9.67 14.41 15.98
N MET A 250 8.84 14.87 15.06
CA MET A 250 8.80 14.43 13.67
C MET A 250 9.20 15.60 12.77
N VAL A 251 10.18 15.37 11.89
CA VAL A 251 10.57 16.32 10.84
C VAL A 251 10.25 15.68 9.49
N SER A 252 9.20 16.15 8.84
CA SER A 252 8.84 15.74 7.48
C SER A 252 9.62 16.55 6.45
N LEU A 253 10.21 15.89 5.45
CA LEU A 253 10.93 16.51 4.32
C LEU A 253 10.00 16.87 3.16
#